data_AF-A0A3C1NF11-F1
#
_entry.id   AF-A0A3C1NF11-F1
#
_cell.length_a   1.000
_cell.length_b   1.000
_cell.length_c   1.000
_cell.angle_alpha   90.00
_cell.angle_beta   90.00
_cell.angle_gamma   90.00
#
_symmetry.space_group_name_H-M   'P 1'
#
loop_
_entity.id
_entity.type
_entity.pdbx_description
1 polymer ?
#
loop_
_entity_poly.entity_id
_entity_poly.type
_entity_poly.pdbx_seq_one_letter_code
_entity_poly.pdbx_strand_id
1 'polypeptide(L)' 'MRDADADSGKRDGDDRKFTINFGPQHPAAHGVLRLVLELDGEVVERVDPHIGLLHRGTEKLIEYKTYL' A
#
# COMPACT_ATOMS: atom_id res chain seq x y z
N MET A 1 49.98 22.25 -2.80
CA MET A 1 49.74 20.80 -2.80
C MET A 1 49.30 20.39 -1.40
N ARG A 2 48.05 20.70 -1.04
CA ARG A 2 47.36 20.25 0.18
C ARG A 2 45.89 20.13 -0.20
N ASP A 3 45.62 18.94 -0.69
CA ASP A 3 44.43 18.10 -0.61
C ASP A 3 43.10 18.79 -0.30
N ALA A 4 42.20 18.66 -1.28
CA ALA A 4 40.79 18.95 -1.18
C ALA A 4 40.10 17.81 -0.43
N ASP A 5 39.81 18.02 0.86
CA ASP A 5 38.87 17.18 1.59
C ASP A 5 37.46 17.54 1.15
N ALA A 6 36.99 16.85 0.11
CA ALA A 6 35.59 16.83 -0.29
C ALA A 6 34.79 16.08 0.79
N ASP A 7 34.30 16.82 1.77
CA ASP A 7 33.24 16.36 2.67
C ASP A 7 32.00 16.06 1.82
N SER A 8 31.81 14.78 1.49
CA SER A 8 30.62 14.28 0.84
C SER A 8 29.48 14.35 1.84
N GLY A 9 28.88 15.54 1.96
CA GLY A 9 27.72 15.82 2.79
C GLY A 9 26.60 14.85 2.43
N LYS A 10 26.42 13.84 3.29
CA LYS A 10 25.25 12.99 3.28
C LYS A 10 24.06 13.90 3.63
N ARG A 11 23.22 14.19 2.64
CA ARG A 11 21.98 14.93 2.86
C ARG A 11 21.01 13.99 3.60
N ASP A 12 21.06 14.01 4.92
CA ASP A 12 20.09 13.35 5.81
C ASP A 12 18.74 14.09 5.78
N GLY A 13 18.12 14.10 4.60
CA GLY A 13 16.97 14.96 4.35
C GLY A 13 16.16 14.57 3.14
N ASP A 14 15.79 13.28 2.99
CA ASP A 14 14.50 12.94 2.36
C ASP A 14 13.99 11.51 2.61
N ASP A 15 14.46 10.77 3.62
CA ASP A 15 13.90 9.45 3.97
C ASP A 15 12.52 9.55 4.69
N ARG A 16 11.69 10.51 4.29
CA ARG A 16 10.30 10.61 4.75
C ARG A 16 9.46 9.68 3.88
N LYS A 17 9.41 8.41 4.25
CA LYS A 17 8.48 7.44 3.62
C LYS A 17 7.05 8.00 3.67
N PHE A 18 6.45 8.20 2.50
CA PHE A 18 5.11 8.76 2.39
C PHE A 18 4.10 7.62 2.44
N THR A 19 3.22 7.62 3.44
CA THR A 19 2.13 6.63 3.50
C THR A 19 0.87 7.22 2.87
N ILE A 20 0.44 6.67 1.72
CA ILE A 20 -0.78 7.09 1.02
C ILE A 20 -1.83 5.98 1.13
N ASN A 21 -3.05 6.35 1.54
CA ASN A 21 -4.19 5.44 1.50
C ASN A 21 -4.84 5.51 0.12
N PHE A 22 -4.73 4.45 -0.66
CA PHE A 22 -5.56 4.24 -1.84
C PHE A 22 -6.90 3.67 -1.40
N GLY A 23 -7.94 4.50 -1.46
CA GLY A 23 -9.24 4.20 -0.90
C GLY A 23 -10.11 3.28 -1.76
N PRO A 24 -11.14 2.65 -1.16
CA PRO A 24 -12.05 1.70 -1.81
C PRO A 24 -13.03 2.33 -2.81
N GLN A 25 -13.03 3.66 -2.93
CA GLN A 25 -13.83 4.40 -3.90
C GLN A 25 -12.98 4.95 -5.05
N HIS A 26 -11.67 4.67 -5.07
CA HIS A 26 -10.83 5.10 -6.16
C HIS A 26 -11.26 4.40 -7.46
N PRO A 27 -11.51 5.11 -8.58
CA PRO A 27 -12.03 4.51 -9.82
C PRO A 27 -11.16 3.36 -10.37
N ALA A 28 -9.86 3.39 -10.09
CA ALA A 28 -8.92 2.33 -10.47
C ALA A 28 -8.90 1.11 -9.51
N ALA A 29 -9.57 1.18 -8.36
CA ALA A 29 -9.90 -0.01 -7.57
C ALA A 29 -11.13 -0.68 -8.21
N HIS A 30 -10.93 -1.72 -8.99
CA HIS A 30 -12.04 -2.54 -9.52
C HIS A 30 -12.79 -3.23 -8.35
N GLY A 31 -13.81 -2.56 -7.81
CA GLY A 31 -14.56 -2.99 -6.64
C GLY A 31 -14.24 -2.15 -5.39
N VAL A 32 -14.36 -2.73 -4.20
CA VAL A 32 -13.96 -2.06 -2.94
C VAL A 32 -12.68 -2.69 -2.40
N LEU A 33 -11.57 -2.02 -2.68
CA LEU A 33 -10.23 -2.42 -2.24
C LEU A 33 -9.56 -1.23 -1.56
N ARG A 34 -9.11 -1.43 -0.33
CA ARG A 34 -8.28 -0.45 0.37
C ARG A 34 -6.83 -0.91 0.31
N LEU A 35 -5.94 -0.10 -0.24
CA LEU A 35 -4.50 -0.35 -0.22
C LEU A 35 -3.83 0.76 0.60
N VAL A 36 -3.04 0.38 1.59
CA VAL A 36 -2.13 1.31 2.27
C VAL A 36 -0.78 1.18 1.59
N LEU A 37 -0.33 2.23 0.92
CA LEU A 37 0.90 2.24 0.15
C LEU A 37 1.95 3.05 0.91
N GLU A 38 3.15 2.50 1.03
CA GLU A 38 4.34 3.23 1.44
C GLU A 38 5.18 3.52 0.21
N LEU A 39 5.39 4.80 -0.04
CA LEU A 39 6.06 5.33 -1.21
C LEU A 39 7.38 5.98 -0.82
N ASP A 40 8.38 5.73 -1.65
CA ASP A 40 9.61 6.51 -1.73
C ASP A 40 9.60 7.26 -3.07
N GLY A 41 9.18 8.53 -3.03
CA GLY A 41 8.89 9.32 -4.23
C GLY A 41 7.78 8.70 -5.10
N GLU A 42 8.17 8.21 -6.29
CA GLU A 42 7.28 7.55 -7.26
C GLU A 42 7.33 6.01 -7.18
N VAL A 43 8.22 5.46 -6.34
CA VAL A 43 8.43 4.01 -6.20
C VAL A 43 7.62 3.46 -5.01
N VAL A 44 6.94 2.34 -5.22
CA VAL A 44 6.22 1.62 -4.15
C VAL A 44 7.19 0.70 -3.42
N GLU A 45 7.47 0.99 -2.17
CA GLU A 45 8.31 0.16 -1.28
C GLU A 45 7.50 -0.96 -0.63
N ARG A 46 6.27 -0.66 -0.19
CA ARG A 46 5.40 -1.63 0.49
C ARG A 46 3.93 -1.35 0.22
N VAL A 47 3.14 -2.41 0.12
CA VAL A 47 1.68 -2.36 -0.01
C VAL A 47 1.04 -3.27 1.04
N ASP A 48 0.08 -2.74 1.79
CA ASP A 48 -0.79 -3.51 2.68
C ASP A 48 -2.23 -3.50 2.13
N PRO A 49 -2.65 -4.60 1.47
CA PRO A 49 -4.00 -4.73 0.96
C PRO A 49 -4.98 -5.13 2.07
N HIS A 50 -5.88 -4.20 2.42
CA HIS A 50 -7.00 -4.49 3.30
C HIS A 50 -8.16 -5.10 2.50
N ILE A 51 -8.28 -6.43 2.59
CA ILE A 51 -9.35 -7.23 1.98
C ILE A 51 -10.53 -7.44 2.93
N GLY A 52 -11.63 -8.02 2.43
CA GLY A 52 -12.78 -8.40 3.26
C GLY A 52 -13.94 -7.39 3.27
N LEU A 53 -13.81 -6.25 2.58
CA LEU A 53 -14.89 -5.24 2.45
C LEU A 53 -16.16 -5.78 1.76
N LEU A 54 -16.04 -6.83 0.95
CA LEU A 54 -17.16 -7.57 0.34
C LEU A 54 -17.32 -8.99 0.88
N HIS A 55 -16.69 -9.31 2.01
CA HIS A 55 -16.90 -10.62 2.61
C HIS A 55 -18.34 -10.72 3.11
N ARG A 56 -19.15 -11.55 2.43
CA ARG A 56 -20.58 -11.77 2.75
C ARG A 56 -20.84 -13.06 3.54
N GLY A 57 -19.78 -13.81 3.90
CA GLY A 57 -19.93 -15.10 4.56
C GLY A 57 -20.65 -16.13 3.69
N THR A 58 -20.49 -16.08 2.36
CA THR A 58 -21.20 -16.96 1.42
C THR A 58 -20.98 -18.43 1.73
N GLU A 59 -19.77 -18.80 2.17
CA GLU A 59 -19.46 -20.17 2.64
C GLU A 59 -20.40 -20.61 3.77
N LYS A 60 -20.61 -19.75 4.77
CA LYS A 60 -21.52 -20.01 5.89
C LYS A 60 -22.99 -20.05 5.44
N LEU A 61 -23.36 -19.20 4.48
CA LEU A 61 -24.73 -19.21 3.92
C LEU A 61 -25.02 -20.49 3.13
N ILE A 62 -24.01 -21.09 2.50
CA ILE A 62 -24.15 -22.33 1.73
C ILE A 62 -24.28 -23.54 2.65
N GLU A 63 -23.73 -23.52 3.87
CA GLU A 63 -23.97 -24.58 4.87
C GLU A 63 -25.46 -24.81 5.18
N TYR A 64 -26.29 -23.77 5.05
CA TYR A 64 -27.74 -23.83 5.27
C TYR A 64 -28.56 -24.15 4.02
N LYS A 65 -27.91 -24.45 2.88
CA LYS A 65 -28.60 -24.76 1.62
C LYS A 65 -28.24 -26.15 1.13
N THR A 66 -29.21 -26.87 0.60
CA THR A 66 -28.98 -28.14 -0.10
C THR A 66 -28.48 -27.89 -1.51
N TYR A 67 -27.59 -28.75 -2.00
CA TYR A 67 -27.27 -28.82 -3.42
C TYR A 67 -28.54 -29.22 -4.18
N LEU A 68 -28.97 -28.39 -5.13
CA LEU A 68 -30.15 -28.64 -5.97
C LEU A 68 -29.76 -29.47 -7.20
#